data_AF-A0A8S3ZJM6-F1
#
_entry.id   AF-A0A8S3ZJM6-F1
#
_cell.length_a   1.000
_cell.length_b   1.000
_cell.length_c   1.000
_cell.angle_alpha   90.00
_cell.angle_beta   90.00
_cell.angle_gamma   90.00
#
_symmetry.space_group_name_H-M   'P 1'
#
loop_
_entity.id
_entity.type
_entity.pdbx_description
1 polymer ?
#
loop_
_entity_poly.entity_id
_entity_poly.type
_entity_poly.pdbx_seq_one_letter_code
_entity_poly.pdbx_strand_id
1 'polypeptide(L)'
;ENTAKQKKNKSTPPPSDEKEEEMSGTPPHPVMTTRVRRGAVSAEVYKEEDAAQYVKKVVPKDYKTMAALSKAISKNVLFSHLDDNERSDIFDAMFPVHRHAGEVIIQQGDEGDNFYVIDQGEVDVYVNGVHVTSIGEGGSFGELALIYGTPRAATVK
;
A
#
# COMPACT_ATOMS: atom_id res chain seq x y z
N GLU A 1 -24.00 -43.49 45.42
CA GLU A 1 -25.38 -44.02 45.35
C GLU A 1 -26.32 -42.90 44.92
N ASN A 2 -27.27 -43.16 44.01
CA ASN A 2 -28.09 -42.12 43.37
C ASN A 2 -29.24 -41.63 44.27
N THR A 3 -29.62 -40.35 44.16
CA THR A 3 -31.03 -39.93 44.25
C THR A 3 -31.25 -38.64 43.46
N ALA A 4 -32.34 -38.60 42.70
CA ALA A 4 -32.78 -37.44 41.91
C ALA A 4 -34.03 -36.79 42.53
N LYS A 5 -34.33 -35.53 42.15
CA LYS A 5 -35.63 -35.13 41.55
C LYS A 5 -35.78 -33.62 41.30
N GLN A 6 -36.54 -33.31 40.26
CA GLN A 6 -37.02 -31.98 39.90
C GLN A 6 -38.06 -31.44 40.90
N LYS A 7 -38.23 -30.11 40.94
CA LYS A 7 -39.54 -29.48 41.16
C LYS A 7 -39.81 -28.43 40.09
N LYS A 8 -41.00 -28.53 39.48
CA LYS A 8 -41.60 -27.49 38.61
C LYS A 8 -42.27 -26.44 39.48
N ASN A 9 -42.47 -25.24 38.94
CA ASN A 9 -43.75 -24.54 39.05
C ASN A 9 -44.00 -23.65 37.83
N LYS A 10 -45.27 -23.29 37.60
CA LYS A 10 -45.83 -22.90 36.29
C LYS A 10 -46.83 -21.75 36.46
N SER A 11 -46.73 -20.70 35.65
CA SER A 11 -47.79 -19.70 35.44
C SER A 11 -47.59 -18.96 34.10
N THR A 12 -48.68 -18.43 33.54
CA THR A 12 -48.81 -17.77 32.21
C THR A 12 -50.29 -17.34 32.07
N PRO A 13 -50.70 -16.46 31.13
CA PRO A 13 -50.24 -15.10 30.73
C PRO A 13 -51.50 -14.15 30.80
N PRO A 14 -51.78 -13.15 29.92
CA PRO A 14 -50.98 -12.33 28.99
C PRO A 14 -50.99 -10.84 29.47
N PRO A 15 -51.33 -9.74 28.73
CA PRO A 15 -51.71 -9.49 27.32
C PRO A 15 -50.51 -9.09 26.43
N SER A 16 -50.68 -8.09 25.54
CA SER A 16 -49.82 -7.66 24.43
C SER A 16 -49.84 -6.13 24.27
N ASP A 17 -48.77 -5.54 23.73
CA ASP A 17 -48.88 -4.39 22.83
C ASP A 17 -47.66 -4.34 21.89
N GLU A 18 -47.91 -4.19 20.59
CA GLU A 18 -46.89 -4.13 19.53
C GLU A 18 -46.69 -2.67 19.11
N LYS A 19 -45.44 -2.21 19.01
CA LYS A 19 -45.09 -1.03 18.20
C LYS A 19 -43.76 -1.22 17.50
N GLU A 20 -43.83 -1.15 16.17
CA GLU A 20 -42.71 -1.02 15.25
C GLU A 20 -42.24 0.45 15.27
N GLU A 21 -40.92 0.70 15.35
CA GLU A 21 -40.31 1.96 14.91
C GLU A 21 -38.96 1.68 14.22
N GLU A 22 -38.54 2.62 13.38
CA GLU A 22 -37.78 2.32 12.16
C GLU A 22 -36.24 2.23 12.27
N MET A 23 -35.69 1.57 11.26
CA MET A 23 -34.41 1.84 10.59
C MET A 23 -33.61 3.07 11.07
N SER A 24 -32.44 2.81 11.66
CA SER A 24 -31.25 3.62 11.36
C SER A 24 -30.00 2.74 11.38
N GLY A 25 -29.54 2.31 10.20
CA GLY A 25 -28.23 1.71 10.06
C GLY A 25 -27.15 2.76 10.29
N THR A 26 -26.36 2.61 11.36
CA THR A 26 -25.22 3.49 11.62
C THR A 26 -24.25 3.46 10.43
N PRO A 27 -23.82 4.60 9.89
CA PRO A 27 -22.82 4.63 8.83
C PRO A 27 -21.49 4.06 9.35
N PRO A 28 -20.70 3.37 8.52
CA PRO A 28 -19.40 2.85 8.92
C PRO A 28 -18.42 4.02 9.09
N HIS A 29 -18.35 4.56 10.30
CA HIS A 29 -17.31 5.50 10.67
C HIS A 29 -15.93 4.81 10.57
N PRO A 30 -14.89 5.48 10.03
CA PRO A 30 -13.56 4.92 9.99
C PRO A 30 -13.08 4.59 11.40
N VAL A 31 -12.49 3.41 11.57
CA VAL A 31 -12.10 2.86 12.87
C VAL A 31 -11.22 3.86 13.62
N MET A 32 -11.73 4.40 14.72
CA MET A 32 -10.94 5.25 15.63
C MET A 32 -9.85 4.40 16.28
N THR A 33 -8.66 4.39 15.69
CA THR A 33 -7.52 3.64 16.23
C THR A 33 -7.11 4.25 17.57
N THR A 34 -7.36 3.53 18.66
CA THR A 34 -6.73 3.80 19.95
C THR A 34 -5.22 3.89 19.75
N ARG A 35 -4.58 4.91 20.34
CA ARG A 35 -3.18 5.28 20.04
C ARG A 35 -2.21 4.12 20.30
N VAL A 36 -1.83 3.40 19.25
CA VAL A 36 -0.97 2.20 19.32
C VAL A 36 0.48 2.61 19.63
N ARG A 37 1.24 1.72 20.28
CA ARG A 37 2.69 1.87 20.46
C ARG A 37 3.37 1.85 19.07
N ARG A 38 4.14 2.88 18.76
CA ARG A 38 4.90 2.98 17.50
C ARG A 38 6.18 2.15 17.62
N GLY A 39 6.44 1.29 16.63
CA GLY A 39 7.74 0.61 16.48
C GLY A 39 8.80 1.54 15.90
N ALA A 40 10.06 1.14 16.02
CA ALA A 40 11.17 1.75 15.30
C ALA A 40 11.36 1.08 13.93
N VAL A 41 12.02 1.78 13.01
CA VAL A 41 12.40 1.31 11.68
C VAL A 41 13.86 1.67 11.41
N SER A 42 14.57 0.88 10.60
CA SER A 42 15.95 1.11 10.19
C SER A 42 16.18 0.51 8.81
N ALA A 43 17.00 1.17 8.00
CA ALA A 43 17.61 0.57 6.82
C ALA A 43 18.91 -0.18 7.21
N GLU A 44 19.57 -0.75 6.20
CA GLU A 44 20.95 -1.23 6.31
C GLU A 44 21.97 -0.08 6.47
N VAL A 45 23.20 -0.43 6.85
CA VAL A 45 24.27 0.55 7.09
C VAL A 45 25.15 0.66 5.85
N TYR A 46 25.07 1.81 5.17
CA TYR A 46 26.01 2.18 4.11
C TYR A 46 27.24 2.88 4.69
N LYS A 47 28.42 2.48 4.22
CA LYS A 47 29.70 3.15 4.51
C LYS A 47 30.18 3.94 3.29
N GLU A 48 31.18 4.80 3.49
CA GLU A 48 31.87 5.51 2.42
C GLU A 48 32.48 4.56 1.37
N GLU A 49 32.99 3.40 1.81
CA GLU A 49 33.55 2.37 0.92
C GLU A 49 32.50 1.74 -0.01
N ASP A 50 31.25 1.63 0.42
CA ASP A 50 30.16 1.07 -0.38
C ASP A 50 29.71 2.08 -1.46
N ALA A 51 29.58 3.36 -1.07
CA ALA A 51 29.28 4.45 -1.99
C ALA A 51 30.37 4.65 -3.05
N ALA A 52 31.65 4.58 -2.65
CA ALA A 52 32.78 4.70 -3.58
C ALA A 52 32.93 3.52 -4.56
N GLN A 53 32.40 2.35 -4.21
CA GLN A 53 32.39 1.16 -5.07
C GLN A 53 31.14 1.05 -5.96
N TYR A 54 30.15 1.92 -5.78
CA TYR A 54 28.91 1.88 -6.56
C TYR A 54 29.17 2.19 -8.05
N VAL A 55 28.89 1.20 -8.90
CA VAL A 55 28.94 1.37 -10.36
C VAL A 55 27.56 1.80 -10.85
N LYS A 56 27.42 3.08 -11.22
CA LYS A 56 26.19 3.63 -11.82
C LYS A 56 25.78 2.79 -13.04
N LYS A 57 24.57 2.24 -12.98
CA LYS A 57 23.93 1.55 -14.11
C LYS A 57 23.32 2.59 -15.05
N VAL A 58 23.49 2.40 -16.35
CA VAL A 58 22.87 3.24 -17.39
C VAL A 58 22.07 2.34 -18.32
N VAL A 59 20.75 2.43 -18.24
CA VAL A 59 19.81 1.77 -19.13
C VAL A 59 19.33 2.80 -20.16
N PRO A 60 19.61 2.63 -21.46
CA PRO A 60 19.23 3.60 -22.50
C PRO A 60 17.72 3.88 -22.52
N LYS A 61 17.36 5.16 -22.57
CA LYS A 61 15.98 5.66 -22.67
C LYS A 61 15.92 6.77 -23.71
N ASP A 62 14.77 6.96 -24.32
CA ASP A 62 14.56 8.09 -25.23
C ASP A 62 14.22 9.37 -24.44
N TYR A 63 14.24 10.51 -25.14
CA TYR A 63 13.92 11.80 -24.54
C TYR A 63 12.47 11.85 -24.01
N LYS A 64 11.54 11.11 -24.63
CA LYS A 64 10.12 11.10 -24.25
C LYS A 64 9.93 10.44 -22.89
N THR A 65 10.47 9.25 -22.67
CA THR A 65 10.42 8.55 -21.38
C THR A 65 11.17 9.33 -20.30
N MET A 66 12.34 9.93 -20.60
CA MET A 66 13.05 10.77 -19.63
C MET A 66 12.21 11.98 -19.17
N ALA A 67 11.51 12.65 -20.11
CA ALA A 67 10.58 13.74 -19.78
C ALA A 67 9.34 13.26 -19.00
N ALA A 68 8.81 12.07 -19.32
CA ALA A 68 7.69 11.47 -18.60
C ALA A 68 8.05 11.12 -17.14
N LEU A 69 9.22 10.49 -16.92
CA LEU A 69 9.77 10.19 -15.60
C LEU A 69 9.96 11.46 -14.75
N SER A 70 10.60 12.49 -15.32
CA SER A 70 10.79 13.79 -14.67
C SER A 70 9.47 14.41 -14.22
N LYS A 71 8.44 14.38 -15.08
CA LYS A 71 7.10 14.88 -14.77
C LYS A 71 6.43 14.07 -13.66
N ALA A 72 6.46 12.74 -13.75
CA ALA A 72 5.78 11.83 -12.83
C ALA A 72 6.24 12.03 -11.37
N ILE A 73 7.55 12.12 -11.15
CA ILE A 73 8.12 12.21 -9.80
C ILE A 73 8.29 13.64 -9.27
N SER A 74 8.02 14.67 -10.09
CA SER A 74 8.25 16.09 -9.74
C SER A 74 7.61 16.55 -8.43
N LYS A 75 6.55 15.88 -7.97
CA LYS A 75 5.83 16.14 -6.71
C LYS A 75 6.17 15.17 -5.58
N ASN A 76 7.02 14.18 -5.84
CA ASN A 76 7.38 13.16 -4.87
C ASN A 76 8.47 13.69 -3.93
N VAL A 77 8.26 13.53 -2.62
CA VAL A 77 9.13 14.09 -1.58
C VAL A 77 10.59 13.62 -1.74
N LEU A 78 10.79 12.37 -2.15
CA LEU A 78 12.12 11.75 -2.32
C LEU A 78 12.95 12.33 -3.47
N PHE A 79 12.29 12.95 -4.46
CA PHE A 79 12.96 13.46 -5.67
C PHE A 79 12.90 15.00 -5.77
N SER A 80 12.02 15.63 -5.00
CA SER A 80 11.81 17.09 -4.99
C SER A 80 13.02 17.93 -4.54
N HIS A 81 13.98 17.34 -3.83
CA HIS A 81 15.18 18.01 -3.31
C HIS A 81 16.47 17.65 -4.07
N LEU A 82 16.38 16.82 -5.12
CA LEU A 82 17.52 16.40 -5.92
C LEU A 82 17.84 17.41 -7.03
N ASP A 83 19.12 17.57 -7.34
CA ASP A 83 19.58 18.39 -8.47
C ASP A 83 19.36 17.70 -9.84
N ASP A 84 19.65 18.42 -10.93
CA ASP A 84 19.45 17.88 -12.28
C ASP A 84 20.32 16.66 -12.61
N ASN A 85 21.54 16.60 -12.06
CA ASN A 85 22.46 15.48 -12.26
C ASN A 85 22.02 14.28 -11.43
N GLU A 86 21.69 14.46 -10.15
CA GLU A 86 21.18 13.41 -9.26
C GLU A 86 19.90 12.77 -9.84
N ARG A 87 18.98 13.59 -10.36
CA ARG A 87 17.78 13.10 -11.05
C ARG A 87 18.13 12.32 -12.32
N SER A 88 19.02 12.85 -13.17
CA SER A 88 19.46 12.15 -14.38
C SER A 88 20.13 10.81 -14.05
N ASP A 89 20.94 10.76 -12.99
CA ASP A 89 21.65 9.57 -12.56
C ASP A 89 20.71 8.46 -12.10
N ILE A 90 19.64 8.81 -11.38
CA ILE A 90 18.57 7.88 -11.02
C ILE A 90 17.81 7.44 -12.28
N PHE A 91 17.45 8.36 -13.18
CA PHE A 91 16.68 8.00 -14.38
C PHE A 91 17.44 7.06 -15.28
N ASP A 92 18.76 7.23 -15.41
CA ASP A 92 19.64 6.30 -16.11
C ASP A 92 19.59 4.90 -15.48
N ALA A 93 19.59 4.80 -14.15
CA ALA A 93 19.57 3.53 -13.41
C ALA A 93 18.21 2.82 -13.42
N MET A 94 17.09 3.53 -13.64
CA MET A 94 15.76 2.91 -13.77
C MET A 94 15.71 1.92 -14.94
N PHE A 95 15.00 0.80 -14.77
CA PHE A 95 14.86 -0.25 -15.78
C PHE A 95 13.38 -0.55 -16.09
N PRO A 96 13.02 -0.88 -17.34
CA PRO A 96 11.64 -1.16 -17.71
C PRO A 96 11.16 -2.50 -17.16
N VAL A 97 9.92 -2.55 -16.67
CA VAL A 97 9.24 -3.77 -16.26
C VAL A 97 7.92 -3.86 -17.01
N HIS A 98 7.73 -4.95 -17.76
CA HIS A 98 6.51 -5.19 -18.53
C HIS A 98 5.66 -6.26 -17.84
N ARG A 99 4.34 -6.05 -17.84
CA ARG A 99 3.33 -6.96 -17.28
C ARG A 99 2.10 -6.98 -18.17
N HIS A 100 1.41 -8.11 -18.19
CA HIS A 100 0.12 -8.27 -18.83
C HIS A 100 -1.01 -7.85 -17.88
N ALA A 101 -2.16 -7.47 -18.43
CA ALA A 101 -3.29 -6.99 -17.65
C ALA A 101 -3.73 -8.03 -16.60
N GLY A 102 -3.75 -7.63 -15.33
CA GLY A 102 -4.12 -8.48 -14.20
C GLY A 102 -2.96 -9.30 -13.59
N GLU A 103 -1.73 -9.18 -14.10
CA GLU A 103 -0.55 -9.74 -13.44
C GLU A 103 -0.11 -8.88 -12.25
N VAL A 104 0.13 -9.52 -11.10
CA VAL A 104 0.60 -8.83 -9.89
C VAL A 104 2.00 -8.25 -10.11
N ILE A 105 2.13 -6.94 -9.88
CA ILE A 105 3.38 -6.18 -9.93
C ILE A 105 4.06 -6.19 -8.56
N ILE A 106 3.29 -5.91 -7.51
CA ILE A 106 3.68 -6.02 -6.10
C ILE A 106 2.54 -6.63 -5.29
N GLN A 107 2.87 -7.44 -4.29
CA GLN A 107 1.89 -8.14 -3.45
C GLN A 107 1.92 -7.56 -2.03
N GLN A 108 0.74 -7.32 -1.44
CA GLN A 108 0.61 -6.86 -0.05
C GLN A 108 1.25 -7.87 0.91
N GLY A 109 2.06 -7.37 1.84
CA GLY A 109 2.79 -8.16 2.84
C GLY A 109 4.22 -8.51 2.44
N ASP A 110 4.54 -8.54 1.16
CA ASP A 110 5.90 -8.82 0.68
C ASP A 110 6.86 -7.66 0.98
N GLU A 111 8.14 -7.96 1.11
CA GLU A 111 9.18 -6.92 1.28
C GLU A 111 9.31 -6.08 0.00
N GLY A 112 9.56 -4.78 0.17
CA GLY A 112 9.58 -3.81 -0.92
C GLY A 112 10.94 -3.22 -1.18
N ASP A 113 11.54 -3.56 -2.33
CA ASP A 113 12.86 -3.05 -2.73
C ASP A 113 12.81 -1.96 -3.81
N ASN A 114 11.72 -1.93 -4.61
CA ASN A 114 11.62 -1.11 -5.82
C ASN A 114 10.52 -0.02 -5.71
N PHE A 115 10.75 1.08 -6.43
CA PHE A 115 9.76 2.12 -6.75
C PHE A 115 9.39 2.05 -8.23
N TYR A 116 8.12 2.27 -8.57
CA TYR A 116 7.59 2.13 -9.92
C TYR A 116 6.91 3.40 -10.41
N VAL A 117 7.12 3.72 -11.69
CA VAL A 117 6.42 4.77 -12.45
C VAL A 117 5.73 4.10 -13.63
N ILE A 118 4.49 4.50 -13.92
CA ILE A 118 3.69 3.94 -15.00
C ILE A 118 3.96 4.71 -16.29
N ASP A 119 4.82 4.16 -17.15
CA ASP A 119 5.14 4.75 -18.47
C ASP A 119 4.01 4.57 -19.49
N GLN A 120 3.23 3.48 -19.37
CA GLN A 120 2.03 3.23 -20.18
C GLN A 120 1.05 2.31 -19.43
N GLY A 121 -0.25 2.57 -19.59
CA GLY A 121 -1.33 1.73 -19.08
C GLY A 121 -1.95 2.22 -17.76
N GLU A 122 -2.62 1.30 -17.07
CA GLU A 122 -3.31 1.54 -15.80
C GLU A 122 -3.20 0.28 -14.93
N VAL A 123 -3.11 0.47 -13.61
CA VAL A 123 -2.99 -0.61 -12.61
C VAL A 123 -4.01 -0.41 -11.49
N ASP A 124 -4.53 -1.51 -10.96
CA ASP A 124 -5.49 -1.52 -9.86
C ASP A 124 -4.80 -1.79 -8.51
N VAL A 125 -5.15 -1.00 -7.49
CA VAL A 125 -4.59 -1.10 -6.14
C VAL A 125 -5.61 -1.73 -5.19
N TYR A 126 -5.18 -2.78 -4.48
CA TYR A 126 -6.00 -3.52 -3.54
C TYR A 126 -5.38 -3.53 -2.14
N VAL A 127 -6.22 -3.31 -1.12
CA VAL A 127 -5.84 -3.45 0.29
C VAL A 127 -6.75 -4.49 0.93
N ASN A 128 -6.16 -5.53 1.51
CA ASN A 128 -6.83 -6.70 2.07
C ASN A 128 -7.80 -7.37 1.07
N GLY A 129 -7.43 -7.38 -0.21
CA GLY A 129 -8.24 -7.92 -1.32
C GLY A 129 -9.37 -7.00 -1.81
N VAL A 130 -9.60 -5.85 -1.19
CA VAL A 130 -10.61 -4.86 -1.61
C VAL A 130 -9.96 -3.84 -2.54
N HIS A 131 -10.60 -3.54 -3.68
CA HIS A 131 -10.15 -2.47 -4.60
C HIS A 131 -10.28 -1.11 -3.91
N VAL A 132 -9.24 -0.28 -3.99
CA VAL A 132 -9.19 1.03 -3.32
C VAL A 132 -9.09 2.16 -4.34
N THR A 133 -8.28 2.00 -5.38
CA THR A 133 -8.07 3.00 -6.44
C THR A 133 -7.38 2.36 -7.64
N SER A 134 -7.38 3.06 -8.76
CA SER A 134 -6.57 2.74 -9.94
C SER A 134 -5.56 3.85 -10.19
N ILE A 135 -4.41 3.54 -10.79
CA ILE A 135 -3.33 4.50 -11.09
C ILE A 135 -2.99 4.36 -12.59
N GLY A 136 -3.13 5.44 -13.34
CA GLY A 136 -2.83 5.50 -14.78
C GLY A 136 -1.43 6.03 -15.13
N GLU A 137 -1.20 6.18 -16.43
CA GLU A 137 0.02 6.74 -17.04
C GLU A 137 0.52 8.02 -16.35
N GLY A 138 1.83 8.08 -16.07
CA GLY A 138 2.47 9.16 -15.31
C GLY A 138 2.26 9.10 -13.80
N GLY A 139 1.49 8.15 -13.28
CA GLY A 139 1.40 7.84 -11.86
C GLY A 139 2.57 6.99 -11.36
N SER A 140 2.69 6.85 -10.04
CA SER A 140 3.79 6.11 -9.39
C SER A 140 3.36 5.48 -8.07
N PHE A 141 4.02 4.38 -7.67
CA PHE A 141 3.73 3.70 -6.42
C PHE A 141 4.98 3.01 -5.81
N GLY A 142 4.90 2.71 -4.51
CA GLY A 142 5.92 1.95 -3.79
C GLY A 142 7.11 2.76 -3.25
N GLU A 143 7.01 4.09 -3.22
CA GLU A 143 8.09 5.02 -2.85
C GLU A 143 8.81 4.72 -1.52
N LEU A 144 8.08 4.22 -0.51
CA LEU A 144 8.63 3.94 0.83
C LEU A 144 9.76 2.89 0.81
N ALA A 145 9.75 1.99 -0.19
CA ALA A 145 10.80 1.00 -0.41
C ALA A 145 12.19 1.60 -0.61
N LEU A 146 12.28 2.84 -1.10
CA LEU A 146 13.57 3.51 -1.34
C LEU A 146 14.26 4.00 -0.07
N ILE A 147 13.55 4.06 1.07
CA ILE A 147 14.11 4.56 2.33
C ILE A 147 14.49 3.42 3.27
N TYR A 148 13.63 2.40 3.41
CA TYR A 148 13.87 1.22 4.25
C TYR A 148 12.92 0.07 3.88
N GLY A 149 13.40 -1.17 4.07
CA GLY A 149 12.62 -2.38 3.86
C GLY A 149 11.32 -2.36 4.67
N THR A 150 10.18 -2.43 3.98
CA THR A 150 8.86 -2.51 4.59
C THR A 150 7.96 -3.48 3.84
N PRO A 151 7.09 -4.22 4.55
CA PRO A 151 5.99 -4.94 3.93
C PRO A 151 5.11 -4.00 3.11
N ARG A 152 4.82 -4.35 1.85
CA ARG A 152 3.91 -3.57 0.99
C ARG A 152 2.54 -3.46 1.64
N ALA A 153 2.02 -2.24 1.71
CA ALA A 153 0.70 -1.94 2.28
C ALA A 153 -0.48 -2.35 1.36
N ALA A 154 -0.23 -2.64 0.08
CA ALA A 154 -1.22 -2.96 -0.93
C ALA A 154 -0.67 -3.91 -1.99
N THR A 155 -1.55 -4.66 -2.66
CA THR A 155 -1.29 -5.39 -3.90
C THR A 155 -1.59 -4.48 -5.09
N VAL A 156 -0.78 -4.53 -6.14
CA VAL A 156 -0.98 -3.79 -7.40
C VAL A 156 -0.87 -4.75 -8.58
N LYS A 157 -1.79 -4.68 -9.55
CA LYS A 157 -1.89 -5.56 -10.73
C LYS A 157 -2.56 -4.88 -11.93
#